data_AF-A0A350BXR3-F1
#
_entry.id   AF-A0A350BXR3-F1
#
_cell.length_a   1.000
_cell.length_b   1.000
_cell.length_c   1.000
_cell.angle_alpha   90.00
_cell.angle_beta   90.00
_cell.angle_gamma   90.00
#
_symmetry.space_group_name_H-M   'P 1'
#
loop_
_entity.id
_entity.type
_entity.pdbx_description
1 polymer ?
#
loop_
_entity_poly.entity_id
_entity_poly.type
_entity_poly.pdbx_seq_one_letter_code
_entity_poly.pdbx_strand_id
1 'polypeptide(L)'
;MKSYRTSDIESYVRELASEEPIPGGGATSALAGALAVALCKMVGHFTVGKKKYADNEKDVLRIMEEAEKLQDELLTLVDKDPEAFEPLAKAYSMPKNTPEEIAERERVMEECLHNAAQVPIDVMDCCAQALDLIEEMLNKGSEMLISDTGSAATICKAALEAAALNVVANTMYMKDKDYARGLNTDVARFLADYQEKADKIFDKTYGILLRKGLGR
;
A
#
# COMPACT_ATOMS: atom_id res chain seq x y z
N MET A 1 15.61 13.46 7.84
CA MET A 1 14.15 13.64 8.00
C MET A 1 13.71 12.92 9.27
N LYS A 2 12.60 13.33 9.91
CA LYS A 2 11.98 12.53 10.98
C LYS A 2 11.46 11.23 10.38
N SER A 3 11.53 10.12 11.12
CA SER A 3 10.92 8.85 10.73
C SER A 3 9.45 8.82 11.17
N TYR A 4 8.56 8.57 10.23
CA TYR A 4 7.12 8.43 10.46
C TYR A 4 6.76 7.02 10.93
N ARG A 5 7.48 5.97 10.50
CA ARG A 5 7.24 4.60 10.99
C ARG A 5 7.47 4.40 12.50
N THR A 6 8.21 5.30 13.15
CA THR A 6 8.39 5.29 14.62
C THR A 6 7.52 6.29 15.36
N SER A 7 6.68 7.06 14.64
CA SER A 7 5.74 7.99 15.28
C SER A 7 4.59 7.22 15.90
N ASP A 8 4.08 7.71 17.03
CA ASP A 8 2.82 7.21 17.56
C ASP A 8 1.66 7.63 16.64
N ILE A 9 0.54 6.91 16.76
CA ILE A 9 -0.63 7.07 15.89
C ILE A 9 -1.22 8.49 16.00
N GLU A 10 -1.30 9.06 17.21
CA GLU A 10 -1.89 10.38 17.42
C GLU A 10 -1.02 11.47 16.77
N SER A 11 0.30 11.37 16.93
CA SER A 11 1.26 12.26 16.29
C SER A 11 1.20 12.17 14.77
N TYR A 12 1.19 10.95 14.19
CA TYR A 12 1.10 10.78 12.74
C TYR A 12 -0.18 11.39 12.17
N VAL A 13 -1.33 11.11 12.80
CA VAL A 13 -2.64 11.62 12.35
C VAL A 13 -2.71 13.15 12.45
N ARG A 14 -2.16 13.75 13.51
CA ARG A 14 -2.13 15.21 13.65
C ARG A 14 -1.22 15.88 12.62
N GLU A 15 -0.07 15.29 12.34
CA GLU A 15 0.87 15.83 11.36
C GLU A 15 0.33 15.69 9.93
N LEU A 16 -0.28 14.55 9.59
CA LEU A 16 -1.00 14.34 8.33
C LEU A 16 -2.12 15.37 8.11
N ALA A 17 -2.77 15.82 9.19
CA ALA A 17 -3.85 16.81 9.13
C ALA A 17 -3.36 18.27 9.19
N SER A 18 -2.05 18.51 9.17
CA SER A 18 -1.45 19.85 9.26
C SER A 18 -1.34 20.56 7.91
N GLU A 19 -0.76 21.76 7.89
CA GLU A 19 -0.45 22.50 6.65
C GLU A 19 0.87 22.05 6.00
N GLU A 20 1.61 21.15 6.65
CA GLU A 20 2.86 20.62 6.10
C GLU A 20 2.57 19.69 4.90
N PRO A 21 3.43 19.71 3.87
CA PRO A 21 3.20 18.91 2.67
C PRO A 21 3.48 17.41 2.86
N ILE A 22 4.09 17.03 3.99
CA ILE A 22 4.41 15.65 4.36
C ILE A 22 4.09 15.42 5.85
N PRO A 23 3.64 14.22 6.26
CA PRO A 23 3.38 13.05 5.42
C PRO A 23 2.09 13.22 4.60
N GLY A 24 2.03 12.58 3.43
CA GLY A 24 0.91 12.72 2.50
C GLY A 24 0.13 11.42 2.24
N GLY A 25 -0.60 11.41 1.13
CA GLY A 25 -1.40 10.25 0.69
C GLY A 25 -0.56 9.01 0.38
N GLY A 26 0.64 9.16 -0.19
CA GLY A 26 1.55 8.03 -0.47
C GLY A 26 2.01 7.32 0.80
N ALA A 27 2.57 8.06 1.75
CA ALA A 27 2.96 7.55 3.07
C ALA A 27 1.76 6.90 3.81
N THR A 28 0.59 7.52 3.73
CA THR A 28 -0.63 6.98 4.36
C THR A 28 -1.09 5.68 3.69
N SER A 29 -0.93 5.56 2.37
CA SER A 29 -1.24 4.33 1.62
C SER A 29 -0.33 3.18 2.07
N ALA A 30 0.97 3.45 2.22
CA ALA A 30 1.94 2.49 2.74
C ALA A 30 1.57 2.03 4.16
N LEU A 31 1.20 2.97 5.05
CA LEU A 31 0.77 2.66 6.41
C LEU A 31 -0.49 1.80 6.42
N ALA A 32 -1.50 2.13 5.60
CA ALA A 32 -2.71 1.33 5.48
C ALA A 32 -2.42 -0.10 5.00
N GLY A 33 -1.51 -0.26 4.02
CA GLY A 33 -1.01 -1.57 3.61
C GLY A 33 -0.38 -2.34 4.78
N ALA A 34 0.49 -1.69 5.56
CA ALA A 34 1.15 -2.33 6.71
C ALA A 34 0.15 -2.83 7.76
N LEU A 35 -0.94 -2.08 7.99
CA LEU A 35 -2.04 -2.48 8.86
C LEU A 35 -2.82 -3.69 8.32
N ALA A 36 -3.08 -3.73 7.01
CA ALA A 36 -3.72 -4.89 6.39
C ALA A 36 -2.88 -6.17 6.54
N VAL A 37 -1.56 -6.06 6.31
CA VAL A 37 -0.62 -7.17 6.52
C VAL A 37 -0.56 -7.59 7.99
N ALA A 38 -0.62 -6.64 8.93
CA ALA A 38 -0.69 -6.92 10.37
C ALA A 38 -1.90 -7.79 10.73
N LEU A 39 -3.08 -7.49 10.17
CA LEU A 39 -4.29 -8.29 10.37
C LEU A 39 -4.11 -9.71 9.81
N CYS A 40 -3.51 -9.86 8.63
CA CYS A 40 -3.20 -11.18 8.07
C CYS A 40 -2.29 -12.00 8.99
N LYS A 41 -1.21 -11.39 9.50
CA LYS A 41 -0.29 -12.04 10.45
C LYS A 41 -0.98 -12.40 11.76
N MET A 42 -1.86 -11.53 12.27
CA MET A 42 -2.68 -11.81 13.45
C MET A 42 -3.54 -13.07 13.23
N VAL A 43 -4.22 -13.20 12.09
CA VAL A 43 -4.99 -14.42 11.77
C VAL A 43 -4.09 -15.67 11.83
N GLY A 44 -2.86 -15.58 11.31
CA GLY A 44 -1.87 -16.66 11.40
C GLY A 44 -1.55 -17.08 12.85
N HIS A 45 -1.33 -16.12 13.75
CA HIS A 45 -1.09 -16.40 15.17
C HIS A 45 -2.26 -17.13 15.86
N PHE A 46 -3.50 -16.86 15.46
CA PHE A 46 -4.68 -17.56 15.98
C PHE A 46 -4.91 -18.94 15.32
N THR A 47 -4.11 -19.28 14.31
CA THR A 47 -4.21 -20.52 13.54
C THR A 47 -3.17 -21.55 13.96
N VAL A 48 -1.90 -21.13 14.10
CA VAL A 48 -0.77 -22.00 14.46
C VAL A 48 -0.97 -22.69 15.81
N GLY A 49 -0.60 -23.97 15.91
CA GLY A 49 -0.69 -24.76 17.15
C GLY A 49 -2.11 -25.23 17.50
N LYS A 50 -3.11 -24.92 16.67
CA LYS A 50 -4.47 -25.43 16.84
C LYS A 50 -4.60 -26.77 16.11
N LYS A 51 -5.05 -27.80 16.83
CA LYS A 51 -5.29 -29.15 16.27
C LYS A 51 -6.15 -29.14 15.01
N LYS A 52 -7.13 -28.23 14.91
CA LYS A 52 -8.01 -28.09 13.74
C LYS A 52 -7.26 -27.71 12.46
N TYR A 53 -6.14 -27.00 12.56
CA TYR A 53 -5.40 -26.44 11.42
C TYR A 53 -4.01 -27.07 11.25
N ALA A 54 -3.77 -28.23 11.87
CA ALA A 54 -2.45 -28.89 11.86
C ALA A 54 -1.93 -29.16 10.44
N ASP A 55 -2.81 -29.55 9.52
CA ASP A 55 -2.45 -29.82 8.12
C ASP A 55 -2.03 -28.55 7.35
N ASN A 56 -2.48 -27.38 7.80
CA ASN A 56 -2.18 -26.08 7.19
C ASN A 56 -1.01 -25.35 7.87
N GLU A 57 -0.49 -25.87 8.99
CA GLU A 57 0.39 -25.12 9.88
C GLU A 57 1.67 -24.65 9.18
N LYS A 58 2.27 -25.51 8.34
CA LYS A 58 3.47 -25.16 7.57
C LYS A 58 3.22 -23.99 6.62
N ASP A 59 2.07 -23.98 5.95
CA ASP A 59 1.71 -22.93 5.01
C ASP A 59 1.42 -21.62 5.74
N VAL A 60 0.71 -21.69 6.87
CA VAL A 60 0.42 -20.52 7.71
C VAL A 60 1.70 -19.89 8.24
N LEU A 61 2.67 -20.70 8.69
CA LEU A 61 3.98 -20.20 9.14
C LEU A 61 4.73 -19.49 8.00
N ARG A 62 4.70 -20.05 6.78
CA ARG A 62 5.28 -19.39 5.60
C ARG A 62 4.60 -18.05 5.29
N ILE A 63 3.26 -18.03 5.29
CA ILE A 63 2.49 -16.80 5.06
C ILE A 63 2.87 -15.74 6.09
N MET A 64 3.03 -16.12 7.36
CA MET A 64 3.41 -15.18 8.42
C MET A 64 4.83 -14.62 8.23
N GLU A 65 5.78 -15.43 7.75
CA GLU A 65 7.14 -14.96 7.45
C GLU A 65 7.16 -13.99 6.26
N GLU A 66 6.41 -14.28 5.20
CA GLU A 66 6.28 -13.40 4.03
C GLU A 66 5.53 -12.11 4.39
N ALA A 67 4.48 -12.21 5.22
CA ALA A 67 3.77 -11.06 5.76
C ALA A 67 4.68 -10.17 6.60
N GLU A 68 5.61 -10.73 7.38
CA GLU A 68 6.56 -9.91 8.16
C GLU A 68 7.44 -9.05 7.24
N LYS A 69 7.98 -9.66 6.18
CA LYS A 69 8.82 -8.95 5.21
C LYS A 69 8.05 -7.83 4.52
N LEU A 70 6.80 -8.09 4.13
CA LEU A 70 5.93 -7.07 3.51
C LEU A 70 5.59 -5.94 4.48
N GLN A 71 5.31 -6.27 5.75
CA GLN A 71 5.03 -5.26 6.77
C GLN A 71 6.24 -4.34 6.96
N ASP A 72 7.45 -4.89 7.05
CA ASP A 72 8.68 -4.10 7.19
C ASP A 72 8.96 -3.23 5.96
N GLU A 73 8.73 -3.73 4.74
CA GLU A 73 8.89 -2.93 3.52
C GLU A 73 7.85 -1.81 3.46
N LEU A 74 6.57 -2.09 3.76
CA LEU A 74 5.52 -1.07 3.79
C LEU A 74 5.81 0.01 4.82
N LEU A 75 6.26 -0.35 6.02
CA LEU A 75 6.70 0.63 7.03
C LEU A 75 7.91 1.44 6.56
N THR A 76 8.80 0.84 5.77
CA THR A 76 9.92 1.57 5.16
C THR A 76 9.42 2.55 4.08
N LEU A 77 8.41 2.16 3.30
CA LEU A 77 7.79 3.01 2.29
C LEU A 77 7.05 4.22 2.90
N VAL A 78 6.55 4.12 4.15
CA VAL A 78 6.01 5.28 4.89
C VAL A 78 7.04 6.42 5.00
N ASP A 79 8.32 6.09 5.18
CA ASP A 79 9.40 7.08 5.27
C ASP A 79 9.96 7.45 3.89
N LYS A 80 10.03 6.49 2.96
CA LYS A 80 10.54 6.74 1.60
C LYS A 80 9.68 7.72 0.80
N ASP A 81 8.36 7.73 1.01
CA ASP A 81 7.44 8.64 0.29
C ASP A 81 7.80 10.13 0.51
N PRO A 82 7.89 10.64 1.76
CA PRO A 82 8.32 12.01 2.00
C PRO A 82 9.76 12.29 1.57
N GLU A 83 10.65 11.29 1.64
CA GLU A 83 12.03 11.36 1.15
C GLU A 83 12.09 11.57 -0.37
N ALA A 84 11.24 10.87 -1.12
CA ALA A 84 11.13 11.00 -2.56
C ALA A 84 10.42 12.29 -2.99
N PHE A 85 9.53 12.82 -2.14
CA PHE A 85 8.82 14.07 -2.39
C PHE A 85 9.68 15.32 -2.12
N GLU A 86 10.61 15.27 -1.17
CA GLU A 86 11.41 16.45 -0.79
C GLU A 86 12.17 17.11 -1.96
N PRO A 87 12.87 16.38 -2.86
CA PRO A 87 13.49 16.96 -4.05
C PRO A 87 12.48 17.60 -5.00
N LEU A 88 11.31 16.98 -5.18
CA LEU A 88 10.24 17.50 -6.03
C LEU A 88 9.70 18.83 -5.48
N ALA A 89 9.50 18.91 -4.16
CA ALA A 89 9.08 20.14 -3.48
C ALA A 89 10.07 21.30 -3.71
N LYS A 90 11.38 21.01 -3.64
CA LYS A 90 12.45 21.97 -3.93
C LYS A 90 12.46 22.39 -5.40
N ALA A 91 12.26 21.43 -6.31
CA ALA A 91 12.24 21.67 -7.75
C ALA A 91 11.12 22.65 -8.18
N TYR A 92 9.97 22.65 -7.48
CA TYR A 92 8.90 23.62 -7.74
C TYR A 92 9.33 25.07 -7.56
N SER A 93 10.28 25.32 -6.65
CA SER A 93 10.75 26.66 -6.29
C SER A 93 11.99 27.12 -7.08
N MET A 94 12.49 26.31 -8.02
CA MET A 94 13.65 26.69 -8.83
C MET A 94 13.38 27.93 -9.71
N PRO A 95 14.40 28.76 -9.99
CA PRO A 95 14.30 29.90 -10.89
C PRO A 95 13.76 29.54 -12.28
N LYS A 96 13.16 30.52 -12.95
CA LYS A 96 12.52 30.35 -14.27
C LYS A 96 12.55 31.63 -15.10
N ASN A 97 13.56 32.47 -14.91
CA ASN A 97 13.67 33.78 -15.52
C ASN A 97 14.45 33.74 -16.85
N THR A 98 15.36 32.78 -17.01
CA THR A 98 16.12 32.58 -18.27
C THR A 98 15.77 31.26 -18.96
N PRO A 99 16.03 31.13 -20.28
CA PRO A 99 15.87 29.86 -20.98
C PRO A 99 16.66 28.71 -20.35
N GLU A 100 17.87 28.98 -19.86
CA GLU A 100 18.72 27.99 -19.19
C GLU A 100 18.15 27.56 -17.85
N GLU A 101 17.64 28.51 -17.05
CA GLU A 101 16.95 28.22 -15.79
C GLU A 101 15.69 27.37 -16.00
N ILE A 102 14.91 27.69 -17.04
CA ILE A 102 13.72 26.93 -17.41
C ILE A 102 14.11 25.50 -17.80
N ALA A 103 15.11 25.33 -18.68
CA ALA A 103 15.54 24.01 -19.14
C ALA A 103 16.07 23.15 -17.98
N GLU A 104 16.87 23.72 -17.06
CA GLU A 104 17.38 22.97 -15.92
C GLU A 104 16.27 22.62 -14.92
N ARG A 105 15.36 23.56 -14.64
CA ARG A 105 14.18 23.28 -13.80
C ARG A 105 13.36 22.14 -14.39
N GLU A 106 13.12 22.15 -15.69
CA GLU A 106 12.36 21.08 -16.36
C GLU A 106 13.07 19.73 -16.29
N ARG A 107 14.40 19.69 -16.47
CA ARG A 107 15.21 18.48 -16.33
C ARG A 107 15.12 17.89 -14.91
N VAL A 108 15.29 18.74 -13.89
CA VAL A 108 15.21 18.33 -12.47
C VAL A 108 13.80 17.88 -12.09
N MET A 109 12.77 18.61 -12.53
CA MET A 109 11.38 18.23 -12.31
C MET A 109 11.07 16.84 -12.87
N GLU A 110 11.52 16.55 -14.09
CA GLU A 110 11.30 15.23 -14.71
C GLU A 110 11.93 14.11 -13.89
N GLU A 111 13.22 14.26 -13.54
CA GLU A 111 13.95 13.29 -12.70
C GLU A 111 13.26 13.07 -11.35
N CYS A 112 12.81 14.14 -10.69
CA CYS A 112 12.10 14.04 -9.41
C CYS A 112 10.74 13.34 -9.55
N LEU A 113 10.00 13.59 -10.62
CA LEU A 113 8.70 12.95 -10.85
C LEU A 113 8.83 11.44 -11.11
N HIS A 114 9.87 11.01 -11.83
CA HIS A 114 10.16 9.58 -11.99
C HIS A 114 10.43 8.91 -10.64
N ASN A 115 11.28 9.52 -9.81
CA ASN A 115 11.61 8.98 -8.50
C ASN A 115 10.39 8.98 -7.54
N ALA A 116 9.62 10.07 -7.52
CA ALA A 116 8.43 10.19 -6.70
C ALA A 116 7.30 9.25 -7.12
N ALA A 117 7.21 8.91 -8.41
CA ALA A 117 6.25 7.92 -8.90
C ALA A 117 6.61 6.48 -8.52
N GLN A 118 7.88 6.18 -8.23
CA GLN A 118 8.33 4.82 -7.92
C GLN A 118 7.81 4.34 -6.56
N VAL A 119 7.85 5.18 -5.52
CA VAL A 119 7.40 4.80 -4.18
C VAL A 119 5.95 4.29 -4.14
N PRO A 120 4.94 4.99 -4.71
CA PRO A 120 3.59 4.45 -4.75
C PRO A 120 3.45 3.19 -5.61
N ILE A 121 4.29 2.97 -6.64
CA ILE A 121 4.31 1.69 -7.38
C ILE A 121 4.77 0.56 -6.45
N ASP A 122 5.84 0.77 -5.68
CA ASP A 122 6.34 -0.21 -4.71
C ASP A 122 5.28 -0.53 -3.64
N VAL A 123 4.49 0.46 -3.21
CA VAL A 123 3.33 0.25 -2.32
C VAL A 123 2.26 -0.60 -2.98
N MET A 124 1.95 -0.36 -4.25
CA MET A 124 0.99 -1.18 -5.00
C MET A 124 1.45 -2.64 -5.09
N ASP A 125 2.72 -2.88 -5.41
CA ASP A 125 3.31 -4.21 -5.49
C ASP A 125 3.28 -4.94 -4.14
N CYS A 126 3.54 -4.23 -3.04
CA CYS A 126 3.41 -4.80 -1.70
C CYS A 126 1.96 -5.15 -1.35
N CYS A 127 0.99 -4.30 -1.73
CA CYS A 127 -0.42 -4.55 -1.50
C CYS A 127 -0.94 -5.74 -2.31
N ALA A 128 -0.49 -5.89 -3.56
CA ALA A 128 -0.78 -7.05 -4.39
C ALA A 128 -0.32 -8.36 -3.74
N GLN A 129 0.95 -8.42 -3.32
CA GLN A 129 1.50 -9.57 -2.61
C GLN A 129 0.75 -9.84 -1.29
N ALA A 130 0.38 -8.78 -0.56
CA ALA A 130 -0.43 -8.92 0.65
C ALA A 130 -1.81 -9.52 0.36
N LEU A 131 -2.48 -9.12 -0.73
CA LEU A 131 -3.77 -9.71 -1.14
C LEU A 131 -3.65 -11.19 -1.50
N ASP A 132 -2.55 -11.60 -2.12
CA ASP A 132 -2.27 -13.02 -2.38
C ASP A 132 -2.14 -13.81 -1.07
N LEU A 133 -1.41 -13.27 -0.09
CA LEU A 133 -1.29 -13.87 1.24
C LEU A 133 -2.62 -13.92 2.00
N ILE A 134 -3.41 -12.83 1.93
CA ILE A 134 -4.72 -12.74 2.58
C ILE A 134 -5.69 -13.76 1.96
N GLU A 135 -5.68 -13.96 0.64
CA GLU A 135 -6.48 -14.98 -0.02
C GLU A 135 -6.08 -16.40 0.43
N GLU A 136 -4.79 -16.67 0.57
CA GLU A 136 -4.35 -17.97 1.09
C GLU A 136 -4.75 -18.16 2.56
N MET A 137 -4.59 -17.11 3.38
CA MET A 137 -4.98 -17.11 4.79
C MET A 137 -6.49 -17.29 4.97
N LEU A 138 -7.33 -16.77 4.07
CA LEU A 138 -8.77 -17.03 4.07
C LEU A 138 -9.10 -18.52 4.02
N ASN A 139 -8.33 -19.29 3.24
CA ASN A 139 -8.59 -20.71 3.03
C ASN A 139 -7.97 -21.60 4.11
N LYS A 140 -6.86 -21.16 4.71
CA LYS A 140 -6.03 -21.98 5.61
C LYS A 140 -6.07 -21.56 7.07
N GLY A 141 -6.49 -20.32 7.31
CA GLY A 141 -6.46 -19.63 8.59
C GLY A 141 -7.65 -19.92 9.51
N SER A 142 -7.61 -19.28 10.67
CA SER A 142 -8.61 -19.43 11.70
C SER A 142 -9.94 -18.83 11.28
N GLU A 143 -10.96 -19.67 11.13
CA GLU A 143 -12.34 -19.22 10.86
C GLU A 143 -12.94 -18.31 11.95
N MET A 144 -12.33 -18.25 13.13
CA MET A 144 -12.74 -17.36 14.21
C MET A 144 -12.44 -15.89 13.86
N LEU A 145 -11.39 -15.65 13.07
CA LEU A 145 -10.92 -14.32 12.67
C LEU A 145 -11.28 -14.00 11.21
N ILE A 146 -12.36 -14.59 10.71
CA ILE A 146 -12.80 -14.38 9.32
C ILE A 146 -13.12 -12.91 9.02
N SER A 147 -13.60 -12.16 10.02
CA SER A 147 -13.81 -10.71 9.92
C SER A 147 -12.51 -9.93 9.78
N ASP A 148 -11.44 -10.38 10.43
CA ASP A 148 -10.12 -9.75 10.34
C ASP A 148 -9.50 -10.01 8.96
N THR A 149 -9.67 -11.22 8.41
CA THR A 149 -9.27 -11.52 7.02
C THR A 149 -10.00 -10.65 6.00
N GLY A 150 -11.32 -10.46 6.16
CA GLY A 150 -12.10 -9.59 5.27
C GLY A 150 -11.73 -8.11 5.41
N SER A 151 -11.49 -7.66 6.65
CA SER A 151 -11.01 -6.30 6.93
C SER A 151 -9.62 -6.07 6.32
N ALA A 152 -8.71 -7.05 6.42
CA ALA A 152 -7.38 -6.98 5.81
C ALA A 152 -7.47 -6.75 4.30
N ALA A 153 -8.30 -7.54 3.58
CA ALA A 153 -8.48 -7.36 2.14
C ALA A 153 -9.06 -5.98 1.78
N THR A 154 -10.05 -5.51 2.57
CA THR A 154 -10.70 -4.21 2.34
C THR A 154 -9.72 -3.05 2.52
N ILE A 155 -8.95 -3.06 3.61
CA ILE A 155 -7.95 -2.03 3.89
C ILE A 155 -6.82 -2.09 2.85
N CYS A 156 -6.39 -3.30 2.47
CA CYS A 156 -5.34 -3.47 1.46
C CYS A 156 -5.79 -2.95 0.08
N LYS A 157 -7.05 -3.16 -0.30
CA LYS A 157 -7.65 -2.56 -1.50
C LYS A 157 -7.61 -1.04 -1.46
N ALA A 158 -8.02 -0.44 -0.34
CA ALA A 158 -7.99 1.01 -0.17
C ALA A 158 -6.55 1.56 -0.27
N ALA A 159 -5.57 0.85 0.31
CA ALA A 159 -4.15 1.20 0.20
C ALA A 159 -3.66 1.13 -1.25
N LEU A 160 -4.01 0.07 -1.98
CA LEU A 160 -3.68 -0.11 -3.40
C LEU A 160 -4.27 1.00 -4.28
N GLU A 161 -5.55 1.31 -4.09
CA GLU A 161 -6.24 2.39 -4.81
C GLU A 161 -5.62 3.76 -4.51
N ALA A 162 -5.36 4.05 -3.23
CA ALA A 162 -4.74 5.29 -2.81
C ALA A 162 -3.32 5.43 -3.36
N ALA A 163 -2.53 4.36 -3.39
CA ALA A 163 -1.21 4.36 -4.01
C ALA A 163 -1.30 4.64 -5.53
N ALA A 164 -2.23 4.01 -6.24
CA ALA A 164 -2.44 4.25 -7.67
C ALA A 164 -2.78 5.71 -7.98
N LEU A 165 -3.60 6.37 -7.14
CA LEU A 165 -3.87 7.81 -7.26
C LEU A 165 -2.58 8.65 -7.16
N ASN A 166 -1.66 8.28 -6.27
CA ASN A 166 -0.37 8.97 -6.12
C ASN A 166 0.57 8.73 -7.32
N VAL A 167 0.51 7.57 -7.97
CA VAL A 167 1.24 7.36 -9.24
C VAL A 167 0.71 8.32 -10.31
N VAL A 168 -0.61 8.36 -10.51
CA VAL A 168 -1.25 9.22 -11.52
C VAL A 168 -0.99 10.71 -11.22
N ALA A 169 -1.01 11.11 -9.95
CA ALA A 169 -0.71 12.47 -9.53
C ALA A 169 0.72 12.92 -9.88
N ASN A 170 1.69 12.00 -9.96
CA ASN A 170 3.03 12.31 -10.46
C ASN A 170 3.06 12.33 -12.00
N THR A 171 2.50 11.32 -12.67
CA THR A 171 2.55 11.23 -14.14
C THR A 171 1.88 12.40 -14.87
N MET A 172 0.89 13.06 -14.25
CA MET A 172 0.21 14.21 -14.87
C MET A 172 1.19 15.37 -15.16
N TYR A 173 2.26 15.49 -14.36
CA TYR A 173 3.26 16.55 -14.47
C TYR A 173 4.50 16.15 -15.28
N MET A 174 4.66 14.87 -15.64
CA MET A 174 5.79 14.40 -16.45
C MET A 174 5.73 14.97 -17.87
N LYS A 175 6.89 15.33 -18.42
CA LYS A 175 7.04 15.80 -19.80
C LYS A 175 7.06 14.66 -20.80
N ASP A 176 7.69 13.52 -20.46
CA ASP A 176 7.61 12.32 -21.28
C ASP A 176 6.19 11.73 -21.22
N LYS A 177 5.36 12.19 -22.16
CA LYS A 177 3.95 11.79 -22.23
C LYS A 177 3.77 10.35 -22.68
N ASP A 178 4.74 9.74 -23.35
CA ASP A 178 4.63 8.36 -23.78
C ASP A 178 4.96 7.43 -22.61
N TYR A 179 6.01 7.74 -21.84
CA TYR A 179 6.30 7.06 -20.57
C TYR A 179 5.13 7.18 -19.59
N ALA A 180 4.63 8.40 -19.35
CA ALA A 180 3.51 8.65 -18.45
C ALA A 180 2.24 7.85 -18.83
N ARG A 181 1.94 7.77 -20.14
CA ARG A 181 0.80 6.99 -20.63
C ARG A 181 1.01 5.48 -20.46
N GLY A 182 2.24 4.99 -20.72
CA GLY A 182 2.60 3.59 -20.49
C GLY A 182 2.41 3.22 -19.01
N LEU A 183 2.99 4.01 -18.11
CA LEU A 183 2.91 3.77 -16.68
C LEU A 183 1.47 3.79 -16.17
N ASN A 184 0.65 4.75 -16.60
CA ASN A 184 -0.76 4.82 -16.23
C ASN A 184 -1.56 3.61 -16.75
N THR A 185 -1.21 3.08 -17.91
CA THR A 185 -1.86 1.88 -18.47
C THR A 185 -1.53 0.65 -17.65
N ASP A 186 -0.26 0.47 -17.29
CA ASP A 186 0.19 -0.65 -16.46
C ASP A 186 -0.41 -0.60 -15.06
N VAL A 187 -0.40 0.58 -14.42
CA VAL A 187 -1.04 0.83 -13.11
C VAL A 187 -2.53 0.55 -13.16
N ALA A 188 -3.25 1.00 -14.19
CA ALA A 188 -4.69 0.80 -14.29
C ALA A 188 -5.05 -0.69 -14.44
N ARG A 189 -4.29 -1.44 -15.27
CA ARG A 189 -4.48 -2.89 -15.41
C ARG A 189 -4.21 -3.60 -14.08
N PHE A 190 -3.07 -3.32 -13.47
CA PHE A 190 -2.66 -3.93 -12.21
C PHE A 190 -3.66 -3.66 -11.08
N LEU A 191 -4.12 -2.41 -10.98
CA LEU A 191 -5.14 -2.00 -10.02
C LEU A 191 -6.43 -2.81 -10.20
N ALA A 192 -6.92 -2.93 -11.44
CA ALA A 192 -8.17 -3.65 -11.72
C ALA A 192 -8.09 -5.13 -11.30
N ASP A 193 -6.99 -5.82 -11.61
CA ASP A 193 -6.80 -7.23 -11.27
C ASP A 193 -6.86 -7.48 -9.75
N TYR A 194 -6.19 -6.63 -8.98
CA TYR A 194 -6.11 -6.78 -7.52
C TYR A 194 -7.31 -6.18 -6.77
N GLN A 195 -8.00 -5.18 -7.33
CA GLN A 195 -9.31 -4.76 -6.83
C GLN A 195 -10.33 -5.91 -6.90
N GLU A 196 -10.39 -6.60 -8.05
CA GLU A 196 -11.30 -7.74 -8.23
C GLU A 196 -10.97 -8.87 -7.23
N LYS A 197 -9.68 -9.15 -7.00
CA LYS A 197 -9.25 -10.12 -5.98
C LYS A 197 -9.72 -9.72 -4.58
N ALA A 198 -9.49 -8.47 -4.18
CA ALA A 198 -9.90 -7.99 -2.86
C ALA A 198 -11.43 -8.07 -2.66
N ASP A 199 -12.21 -7.71 -3.68
CA ASP A 199 -13.67 -7.81 -3.65
C ASP A 199 -14.13 -9.26 -3.51
N LYS A 200 -13.50 -10.20 -4.22
CA LYS A 200 -13.78 -11.64 -4.06
C LYS A 200 -13.49 -12.14 -2.64
N ILE A 201 -12.41 -11.67 -2.01
CA ILE A 201 -12.08 -12.02 -0.62
C ILE A 201 -13.14 -11.44 0.33
N PHE A 202 -13.52 -10.18 0.15
CA PHE A 202 -14.57 -9.53 0.92
C PHE A 202 -15.90 -10.28 0.80
N ASP A 203 -16.36 -10.57 -0.42
CA ASP A 203 -17.64 -11.26 -0.64
C ASP A 203 -17.67 -12.65 -0.01
N LYS A 204 -16.56 -13.40 -0.10
CA LYS A 204 -16.42 -14.71 0.56
C LYS A 204 -16.50 -14.58 2.08
N THR A 205 -15.73 -13.67 2.68
CA THR A 205 -15.67 -13.49 4.14
C THR A 205 -17.01 -13.00 4.69
N TYR A 206 -17.60 -11.99 4.04
CA TYR A 206 -18.92 -11.46 4.40
C TYR A 206 -20.02 -12.52 4.27
N GLY A 207 -20.00 -13.31 3.19
CA GLY A 207 -20.91 -14.43 3.02
C GLY A 207 -20.78 -15.50 4.11
N ILE A 208 -19.56 -15.82 4.57
CA ILE A 208 -19.33 -16.73 5.70
C ILE A 208 -19.94 -16.16 6.99
N LEU A 209 -19.69 -14.88 7.27
CA LEU A 209 -20.20 -14.20 8.46
C LEU A 209 -21.73 -14.18 8.50
N LEU A 210 -22.38 -13.87 7.38
CA LEU A 210 -23.84 -13.89 7.28
C LEU A 210 -24.41 -15.28 7.57
N ARG A 211 -23.82 -16.35 7.02
CA ARG A 211 -24.28 -17.72 7.29
C ARG A 211 -24.14 -18.10 8.76
N LYS A 212 -22.98 -17.82 9.36
CA LYS A 212 -22.73 -18.09 10.78
C LYS A 212 -23.65 -17.29 11.71
N GLY A 213 -23.89 -16.01 11.39
CA GLY A 213 -24.79 -15.14 12.15
C GLY A 213 -26.26 -15.59 12.12
N LEU A 214 -26.67 -16.31 11.07
CA LEU A 214 -28.00 -16.90 10.94
C LEU A 214 -28.13 -18.29 11.60
N GLY A 215 -27.06 -18.82 12.22
CA GLY A 215 -27.06 -20.12 12.87
C GLY A 215 -27.23 -21.32 11.92
N ARG A 216 -26.82 -21.17 10.65
CA ARG A 216 -26.85 -22.22 9.62
C ARG A 216 -25.47 -22.69 9.25
#